data_AF-A0A2G9U6Y1-F1
#
_entry.id   AF-A0A2G9U6Y1-F1
#
_cell.length_a   1.000
_cell.length_b   1.000
_cell.length_c   1.000
_cell.angle_alpha   90.00
_cell.angle_beta   90.00
_cell.angle_gamma   90.00
#
_symmetry.space_group_name_H-M   'P 1'
#
loop_
_entity.id
_entity.type
_entity.pdbx_description
1 polymer ?
#
loop_
_entity_poly.entity_id
_entity_poly.type
_entity_poly.pdbx_seq_one_letter_code
_entity_poly.pdbx_strand_id
1 'polypeptide(L)'
;MSTGASAEPMISYSDNSGVQLSKAEAEVYDRQIRLWGMEAQQNFIACSVFGWMGYSFFDFNNHLFLSAVEKKQDAVCDEDGGGSSSVPEAVDLDSENVFEKKMLQYPSFEDALNVDWSKKQLLRKSRRLIPCSYFPLKGGLASYGSRKEISPKIF
;
A
#
# COMPACT_ATOMS: atom_id res chain seq x y z
N MET A 1 22.83 -46.23 -10.12
CA MET A 1 22.33 -44.89 -10.48
C MET A 1 22.09 -44.15 -9.17
N SER A 2 22.97 -43.21 -8.86
CA SER A 2 23.00 -42.49 -7.58
C SER A 2 22.02 -41.31 -7.66
N THR A 3 20.99 -41.31 -6.83
CA THR A 3 20.11 -40.15 -6.65
C THR A 3 20.78 -39.20 -5.65
N GLY A 4 21.42 -38.15 -6.16
CA GLY A 4 21.98 -37.08 -5.36
C GLY A 4 20.85 -36.28 -4.70
N ALA A 5 20.67 -36.46 -3.39
CA ALA A 5 19.88 -35.56 -2.57
C ALA A 5 20.67 -34.25 -2.40
N SER A 6 20.15 -33.17 -2.98
CA SER A 6 20.68 -31.82 -2.80
C SER A 6 20.53 -31.42 -1.33
N ALA A 7 21.64 -31.44 -0.60
CA ALA A 7 21.68 -30.94 0.77
C ALA A 7 21.52 -29.42 0.74
N GLU A 8 20.42 -28.92 1.31
CA GLU A 8 20.27 -27.50 1.58
C GLU A 8 21.33 -27.08 2.62
N PRO A 9 21.96 -25.89 2.46
CA PRO A 9 23.00 -25.47 3.37
C PRO A 9 22.38 -25.12 4.73
N MET A 10 22.61 -26.00 5.70
CA MET A 10 22.26 -25.81 7.09
C MET A 10 23.11 -24.66 7.65
N ILE A 11 22.50 -23.50 7.85
CA ILE A 11 23.15 -22.35 8.50
C ILE A 11 23.48 -22.78 9.94
N SER A 12 24.77 -23.06 10.22
CA SER A 12 25.21 -23.44 11.55
C SER A 12 25.35 -22.21 12.44
N TYR A 13 24.34 -21.98 13.27
CA TYR A 13 24.44 -21.07 14.41
C TYR A 13 25.20 -21.77 15.54
N SER A 14 26.35 -21.23 15.94
CA SER A 14 27.01 -21.67 17.17
C SER A 14 26.27 -21.04 18.35
N ASP A 15 25.29 -21.74 18.91
CA ASP A 15 24.66 -21.37 20.17
C ASP A 15 25.33 -22.18 21.30
N ASN A 16 25.94 -21.47 22.26
CA ASN A 16 26.60 -22.06 23.41
C ASN A 16 25.62 -22.24 24.60
N SER A 17 24.39 -22.64 24.29
CA SER A 17 23.36 -23.02 25.25
C SER A 17 22.78 -24.35 24.81
N GLY A 18 22.89 -25.39 25.63
CA GLY A 18 22.56 -26.79 25.27
C GLY A 18 21.07 -27.09 25.07
N VAL A 19 20.28 -26.15 24.55
CA VAL A 19 18.84 -26.29 24.35
C VAL A 19 18.58 -26.85 22.95
N GLN A 20 18.15 -28.11 22.88
CA GLN A 20 17.68 -28.72 21.62
C GLN A 20 16.19 -28.43 21.43
N LEU A 21 15.85 -27.78 20.32
CA LEU A 21 14.46 -27.46 19.98
C LEU A 21 13.77 -28.66 19.33
N SER A 22 12.61 -29.08 19.84
CA SER A 22 11.83 -30.14 19.21
C SER A 22 11.18 -29.68 17.90
N LYS A 23 10.90 -30.61 16.99
CA LYS A 23 10.25 -30.30 15.69
C LYS A 23 8.92 -29.56 15.87
N ALA A 24 8.12 -29.95 16.86
CA ALA A 24 6.84 -29.30 17.14
C ALA A 24 7.03 -27.86 17.64
N GLU A 25 8.05 -27.60 18.47
CA GLU A 25 8.37 -26.25 18.93
C GLU A 25 8.90 -25.36 17.80
N ALA A 26 9.73 -25.91 16.90
CA ALA A 26 10.18 -25.19 15.71
C ALA A 26 9.01 -24.76 14.81
N GLU A 27 8.03 -25.64 14.59
CA GLU A 27 6.81 -25.30 13.84
C GLU A 27 5.97 -24.21 14.52
N VAL A 28 5.94 -24.18 15.85
CA VAL A 28 5.26 -23.12 16.62
C VAL A 28 5.98 -21.78 16.45
N TYR A 29 7.31 -21.76 16.56
CA TYR A 29 8.09 -20.54 16.35
C TYR A 29 8.00 -20.03 14.91
N ASP A 30 8.03 -20.92 13.91
CA ASP A 30 7.82 -20.54 12.50
C ASP A 30 6.46 -19.87 12.26
N ARG A 31 5.41 -20.33 12.96
CA ARG A 31 4.08 -19.70 12.89
C ARG A 31 4.09 -18.34 13.57
N GLN A 32 4.72 -18.23 14.75
CA GLN A 32 4.83 -16.97 15.48
C GLN A 32 5.62 -15.93 14.68
N ILE A 33 6.77 -16.30 14.11
CA ILE A 33 7.60 -15.42 13.28
C ILE A 33 6.83 -14.95 12.05
N ARG A 34 6.09 -15.84 11.38
CA ARG A 34 5.24 -15.44 10.24
C ARG A 34 4.12 -14.48 10.63
N LEU A 35 3.43 -14.77 11.73
CA LEU A 35 2.35 -13.92 12.24
C LEU A 35 2.91 -12.54 12.62
N TRP A 36 4.00 -12.51 13.40
CA TRP A 36 4.68 -11.28 13.78
C TRP A 36 5.22 -10.51 12.57
N GLY A 37 5.70 -11.19 11.54
CA GLY A 37 6.13 -10.56 10.29
C GLY A 37 4.98 -9.89 9.52
N MET A 38 3.77 -10.48 9.56
CA MET A 38 2.57 -9.87 8.97
C MET A 38 2.05 -8.70 9.80
N GLU A 39 2.05 -8.82 11.13
CA GLU A 39 1.63 -7.76 12.05
C GLU A 39 2.62 -6.59 12.11
N ALA A 40 3.91 -6.85 11.88
CA ALA A 40 4.97 -5.83 11.86
C ALA A 40 5.01 -5.02 10.56
N GLN A 41 4.12 -5.27 9.59
CA GLN A 41 4.02 -4.44 8.40
C GLN A 41 3.48 -3.05 8.76
N GLN A 42 4.41 -2.13 9.01
CA GLN A 42 4.12 -0.75 9.34
C GLN A 42 3.63 0.00 8.10
N ASN A 43 2.41 0.51 8.16
CA ASN A 43 1.90 1.49 7.21
C ASN A 43 2.80 2.74 7.21
N PHE A 44 3.27 3.16 6.03
CA PHE A 44 4.13 4.34 5.92
C PHE A 44 3.29 5.59 5.63
N ILE A 45 3.44 6.59 6.50
CA ILE A 45 2.81 7.90 6.35
C ILE A 45 3.88 8.96 6.50
N ALA A 46 3.96 9.87 5.53
CA ALA A 46 4.84 11.02 5.59
C ALA A 46 4.06 12.29 5.27
N CYS A 47 4.15 13.30 6.13
CA CYS A 47 3.53 14.59 5.92
C CYS A 47 4.45 15.72 6.39
N SER A 48 4.27 16.91 5.82
CA SER A 48 4.91 18.13 6.31
C SER A 48 4.14 19.35 5.85
N VAL A 49 4.40 20.47 6.52
CA VAL A 49 3.84 21.79 6.22
C VAL A 49 4.98 22.78 6.02
N PHE A 50 4.91 23.55 4.94
CA PHE A 50 5.86 24.59 4.56
C PHE A 50 5.10 25.89 4.29
N GLY A 51 5.00 26.75 5.31
CA GLY A 51 4.20 27.98 5.24
C GLY A 51 2.72 27.66 5.05
N TRP A 52 2.15 28.05 3.91
CA TRP A 52 0.76 27.81 3.54
C TRP A 52 0.55 26.52 2.73
N MET A 53 1.63 25.78 2.43
CA MET A 53 1.59 24.54 1.66
C MET A 53 1.73 23.32 2.57
N GLY A 54 0.93 22.29 2.36
CA GLY A 54 1.03 21.01 3.06
C GLY A 54 1.09 19.85 2.09
N TYR A 55 1.71 18.74 2.50
CA TYR A 55 1.65 17.48 1.77
C TYR A 55 1.44 16.30 2.70
N SER A 56 0.89 15.24 2.15
CA SER A 56 0.77 13.94 2.80
C SER A 56 1.00 12.85 1.77
N PHE A 57 1.71 11.81 2.17
CA PHE A 57 2.02 10.64 1.38
C PHE A 57 1.66 9.42 2.22
N PHE A 58 1.02 8.46 1.57
CA PHE A 58 0.55 7.23 2.18
C PHE A 58 1.08 6.08 1.32
N ASP A 59 1.78 5.15 1.95
CA ASP A 59 2.12 3.87 1.37
C ASP A 59 1.59 2.79 2.30
N PHE A 60 0.44 2.25 1.88
CA PHE A 60 -0.29 1.20 2.58
C PHE A 60 -0.24 -0.10 1.76
N ASN A 61 0.89 -0.38 1.11
CA ASN A 61 1.10 -1.66 0.46
C ASN A 61 0.83 -2.82 1.45
N ASN A 62 0.13 -3.85 0.98
CA ASN A 62 -0.37 -4.99 1.78
C ASN A 62 -1.45 -4.65 2.83
N HIS A 63 -2.00 -3.44 2.82
CA HIS A 63 -3.12 -3.09 3.67
C HIS A 63 -4.45 -3.55 3.03
N LEU A 64 -5.13 -4.49 3.69
CA LEU A 64 -6.46 -4.93 3.27
C LEU A 64 -7.52 -3.97 3.82
N PHE A 65 -8.41 -3.51 2.95
CA PHE A 65 -9.57 -2.72 3.35
C PHE A 65 -10.85 -3.30 2.73
N LEU A 66 -11.99 -2.96 3.35
CA LEU A 66 -13.30 -3.35 2.87
C LEU A 66 -13.85 -2.24 1.99
N SER A 67 -14.25 -2.58 0.77
CA SER A 67 -14.95 -1.69 -0.16
C SER A 67 -16.35 -2.22 -0.35
N ALA A 68 -17.35 -1.32 -0.42
CA ALA A 68 -18.67 -1.71 -0.90
C ALA A 68 -18.51 -2.30 -2.31
N VAL A 69 -19.21 -3.41 -2.57
CA VAL A 69 -19.24 -4.02 -3.91
C VAL A 69 -20.02 -3.10 -4.82
N GLU A 70 -19.35 -2.50 -5.80
CA GLU A 70 -20.03 -1.74 -6.85
C GLU A 70 -20.75 -2.73 -7.78
N LYS A 71 -22.10 -2.77 -7.72
CA LYS A 71 -22.89 -3.47 -8.73
C LYS A 71 -22.73 -2.71 -10.05
N LYS A 72 -22.00 -3.29 -11.01
CA LYS A 72 -22.01 -2.83 -12.39
C LYS A 72 -23.45 -2.93 -12.90
N GLN A 73 -24.10 -1.80 -13.09
CA GLN A 73 -25.34 -1.74 -13.85
C GLN A 73 -24.95 -1.96 -15.32
N ASP A 74 -25.28 -3.13 -15.85
CA ASP A 74 -25.22 -3.36 -17.29
C ASP A 74 -26.21 -2.42 -17.95
N ALA A 75 -25.72 -1.55 -18.84
CA ALA A 75 -26.55 -0.66 -19.63
C ALA A 75 -27.41 -1.50 -20.59
N VAL A 76 -28.63 -1.84 -20.17
CA VAL A 76 -29.68 -2.32 -21.05
C VAL A 76 -30.22 -1.11 -21.81
N CYS A 77 -30.18 -1.21 -23.14
CA CYS A 77 -30.76 -0.24 -24.05
C CYS A 77 -32.29 -0.22 -23.87
N ASP A 78 -32.86 0.97 -23.68
CA ASP A 78 -34.30 1.19 -23.66
C ASP A 78 -34.92 0.86 -25.04
N GLU A 79 -35.81 -0.13 -25.08
CA GLU A 79 -36.93 -0.14 -26.03
C GLU A 79 -38.22 0.22 -25.30
N ASP A 80 -39.01 1.03 -26.01
CA ASP A 80 -40.09 1.88 -25.56
C ASP A 80 -41.41 1.11 -25.29
N GLY A 81 -42.02 1.37 -24.13
CA GLY A 81 -43.47 1.48 -23.99
C GLY A 81 -44.31 0.23 -23.63
N GLY A 82 -44.71 0.15 -22.35
CA GLY A 82 -46.10 -0.21 -22.01
C GLY A 82 -46.33 -1.07 -20.76
N GLY A 83 -47.00 -0.49 -19.74
CA GLY A 83 -47.90 -1.25 -18.86
C GLY A 83 -47.66 -1.13 -17.35
N SER A 84 -48.52 -0.33 -16.71
CA SER A 84 -48.75 -0.17 -15.26
C SER A 84 -48.81 -1.48 -14.43
N SER A 85 -48.17 -1.50 -13.27
CA SER A 85 -48.80 -1.93 -12.00
C SER A 85 -47.93 -1.57 -10.79
N SER A 86 -48.43 -0.65 -9.97
CA SER A 86 -47.91 -0.30 -8.66
C SER A 86 -47.96 -1.49 -7.69
N VAL A 87 -46.81 -1.99 -7.28
CA VAL A 87 -46.63 -2.85 -6.09
C VAL A 87 -45.53 -2.20 -5.25
N PRO A 88 -45.75 -1.88 -3.96
CA PRO A 88 -44.67 -1.48 -3.08
C PRO A 88 -43.84 -2.74 -2.79
N GLU A 89 -42.73 -2.88 -3.51
CA GLU A 89 -41.73 -3.89 -3.23
C GLU A 89 -41.09 -3.56 -1.88
N ALA A 90 -41.18 -4.51 -0.94
CA ALA A 90 -40.53 -4.38 0.35
C ALA A 90 -39.03 -4.17 0.11
N VAL A 91 -38.49 -3.07 0.63
CA VAL A 91 -37.04 -2.84 0.61
C VAL A 91 -36.36 -3.95 1.40
N ASP A 92 -35.72 -4.87 0.69
CA ASP A 92 -34.93 -5.95 1.26
C ASP A 92 -33.61 -5.35 1.76
N LEU A 93 -33.62 -4.88 3.02
CA LEU A 93 -32.51 -4.16 3.67
C LEU A 93 -31.23 -5.01 3.84
N ASP A 94 -31.27 -6.29 3.47
CA ASP A 94 -30.15 -7.23 3.60
C ASP A 94 -29.26 -7.33 2.35
N SER A 95 -29.63 -6.70 1.23
CA SER A 95 -28.90 -6.79 -0.05
C SER A 95 -27.79 -5.74 -0.26
N GLU A 96 -27.57 -4.83 0.71
CA GLU A 96 -26.73 -3.63 0.53
C GLU A 96 -25.38 -3.66 1.27
N ASN A 97 -25.12 -4.68 2.10
CA ASN A 97 -23.94 -4.75 2.97
C ASN A 97 -22.91 -5.81 2.56
N VAL A 98 -22.76 -6.06 1.25
CA VAL A 98 -21.69 -6.93 0.73
C VAL A 98 -20.42 -6.09 0.58
N PHE A 99 -19.47 -6.29 1.49
CA PHE A 99 -18.13 -5.72 1.40
C PHE A 99 -17.13 -6.73 0.83
N GLU A 100 -16.32 -6.29 -0.12
CA GLU A 100 -15.20 -7.08 -0.64
C GLU A 100 -13.86 -6.59 -0.07
N LYS A 101 -12.97 -7.54 0.23
CA LYS A 101 -11.60 -7.23 0.64
C LYS A 101 -10.81 -6.81 -0.59
N LYS A 102 -10.32 -5.56 -0.58
CA LYS A 102 -9.44 -5.01 -1.61
C LYS A 102 -8.08 -4.68 -1.02
N MET A 103 -7.09 -4.67 -1.91
CA MET A 103 -5.73 -4.21 -1.66
C MET A 103 -5.37 -3.25 -2.80
N LEU A 104 -4.90 -2.06 -2.46
CA LEU A 104 -4.40 -1.10 -3.45
C LEU A 104 -2.88 -1.16 -3.46
N GLN A 105 -2.30 -1.19 -4.67
CA GLN A 105 -0.86 -1.06 -4.81
C GLN A 105 -0.48 0.42 -4.85
N TYR A 106 0.28 0.86 -3.85
CA TYR A 106 0.84 2.20 -3.76
C TYR A 106 2.24 2.25 -4.37
N PRO A 107 2.60 3.35 -5.08
CA PRO A 107 3.97 3.56 -5.51
C PRO A 107 4.88 3.75 -4.31
N SER A 108 6.15 3.37 -4.44
CA SER A 108 7.14 3.67 -3.40
C SER A 108 7.34 5.19 -3.29
N PHE A 109 7.80 5.64 -2.12
CA PHE A 109 8.09 7.06 -1.90
C PHE A 109 9.10 7.63 -2.91
N GLU A 110 10.13 6.85 -3.23
CA GLU A 110 11.15 7.24 -4.20
C GLU A 110 10.54 7.37 -5.61
N ASP A 111 9.75 6.41 -6.05
CA ASP A 111 9.11 6.43 -7.36
C ASP A 111 8.14 7.62 -7.51
N ALA A 112 7.42 7.95 -6.43
CA ALA A 112 6.44 9.04 -6.43
C ALA A 112 7.09 10.44 -6.53
N LEU A 113 8.28 10.63 -5.95
CA LEU A 113 8.95 11.93 -5.90
C LEU A 113 10.06 12.11 -6.95
N ASN A 114 10.74 11.02 -7.32
CA ASN A 114 11.84 11.02 -8.29
C ASN A 114 11.38 10.72 -9.72
N VAL A 115 10.19 11.21 -10.07
CA VAL A 115 9.66 11.09 -11.45
C VAL A 115 10.52 11.91 -12.42
N ASP A 116 10.93 11.25 -13.51
CA ASP A 116 11.60 11.89 -14.64
C ASP A 116 10.61 12.64 -15.53
N TRP A 117 10.66 13.97 -15.43
CA TRP A 117 9.83 14.89 -16.19
C TRP A 117 10.45 15.28 -17.54
N SER A 118 11.46 14.58 -18.06
CA SER A 118 12.01 14.84 -19.40
C SER A 118 11.07 14.38 -20.54
N LYS A 119 10.20 13.39 -20.26
CA LYS A 119 9.33 12.74 -21.24
C LYS A 119 8.13 13.63 -21.59
N LYS A 120 8.05 14.13 -22.84
CA LYS A 120 6.99 15.05 -23.33
C LYS A 120 5.55 14.64 -22.95
N GLN A 121 5.24 13.34 -22.95
CA GLN A 121 3.93 12.81 -22.54
C GLN A 121 3.61 13.08 -21.06
N LEU A 122 4.62 12.97 -20.17
CA LEU A 122 4.48 13.23 -18.75
C LEU A 122 4.32 14.73 -18.45
N LEU A 123 4.99 15.63 -19.18
CA LEU A 123 4.78 17.08 -19.00
C LEU A 123 3.35 17.50 -19.35
N ARG A 124 2.74 16.87 -20.37
CA ARG A 124 1.36 17.18 -20.74
C ARG A 124 0.37 16.68 -19.69
N LYS A 125 0.66 15.52 -19.09
CA LYS A 125 -0.14 14.95 -18.00
C LYS A 125 0.06 15.69 -16.68
N SER A 126 1.28 16.10 -16.34
CA SER A 126 1.59 16.79 -15.08
C SER A 126 0.82 18.10 -14.93
N ARG A 127 0.71 18.88 -16.01
CA ARG A 127 -0.09 20.12 -16.05
C ARG A 127 -1.57 19.92 -15.70
N ARG A 128 -2.09 18.69 -15.79
CA ARG A 128 -3.48 18.35 -15.51
C ARG A 128 -3.66 17.56 -14.22
N LEU A 129 -2.72 16.65 -13.92
CA LEU A 129 -2.84 15.69 -12.82
C LEU A 129 -2.17 16.16 -11.54
N ILE A 130 -1.17 17.03 -11.64
CA ILE A 130 -0.33 17.37 -10.49
C ILE A 130 -0.70 18.76 -10.00
N PRO A 131 -1.02 18.90 -8.69
CA PRO A 131 -1.21 20.20 -8.08
C PRO A 131 0.02 21.11 -8.30
N CYS A 132 -0.21 22.40 -8.49
CA CYS A 132 0.88 23.38 -8.66
C CYS A 132 1.88 23.38 -7.49
N SER A 133 1.47 22.88 -6.32
CA SER A 133 2.27 22.72 -5.10
C SER A 133 3.37 21.67 -5.18
N TYR A 134 3.29 20.71 -6.11
CA TYR A 134 4.21 19.57 -6.15
C TYR A 134 5.67 19.96 -6.43
N PHE A 135 5.92 20.86 -7.39
CA PHE A 135 7.29 21.25 -7.72
C PHE A 135 7.96 22.10 -6.63
N PRO A 136 7.29 23.13 -6.05
CA PRO A 136 7.80 23.81 -4.86
C PRO A 136 8.08 22.86 -3.70
N LEU A 137 7.17 21.90 -3.47
CA LEU A 137 7.35 20.90 -2.43
C LEU A 137 8.57 20.01 -2.70
N LYS A 138 8.71 19.48 -3.91
CA LYS A 138 9.85 18.64 -4.31
C LYS A 138 11.18 19.38 -4.12
N GLY A 139 11.26 20.65 -4.53
CA GLY A 139 12.44 21.48 -4.33
C GLY A 139 12.74 21.77 -2.85
N GLY A 140 11.69 22.01 -2.06
CA GLY A 140 11.80 22.17 -0.60
C GLY A 140 12.35 20.93 0.09
N LEU A 141 11.84 19.75 -0.28
CA LEU A 141 12.27 18.47 0.29
C LEU A 141 13.75 18.17 -0.03
N ALA A 142 14.16 18.39 -1.28
CA ALA A 142 15.56 18.22 -1.69
C ALA A 142 16.51 19.11 -0.88
N SER A 143 16.11 20.36 -0.60
CA SER A 143 16.92 21.30 0.19
C SER A 143 16.96 20.98 1.69
N TYR A 144 15.93 20.30 2.22
CA TYR A 144 15.91 19.86 3.61
C TYR A 144 16.91 18.74 3.89
N GLY A 145 17.14 17.83 2.92
CA GLY A 145 18.14 16.77 3.03
C GLY A 145 19.56 17.31 3.25
N SER A 146 19.92 18.38 2.54
CA SER A 146 21.25 19.00 2.62
C SER A 146 21.51 19.79 3.92
N ARG A 147 20.47 20.16 4.68
CA ARG A 147 20.62 20.93 5.92
C ARG A 147 21.03 20.10 7.13
N LYS A 148 20.93 18.76 7.08
CA LYS A 148 21.29 17.90 8.22
C LYS A 148 22.80 17.84 8.51
N GLU A 149 23.66 18.28 7.60
CA GLU A 149 25.11 18.38 7.85
C GLU A 149 25.54 19.74 8.41
N ILE A 150 24.63 20.71 8.49
CA ILE A 150 24.92 22.05 9.00
C ILE A 150 24.06 22.26 10.25
N SER A 151 24.33 21.49 11.30
CA SER A 151 24.00 21.94 12.65
C SER A 151 25.07 22.95 13.07
N PRO A 152 24.75 24.25 13.19
CA PRO A 152 25.63 25.14 13.92
C PRO A 152 25.65 24.68 15.37
N LYS A 153 26.83 24.44 15.92
CA LYS A 153 27.02 24.44 17.38
C LYS A 153 26.57 25.81 17.87
N ILE A 154 25.42 25.87 18.53
CA ILE A 154 24.98 27.05 19.26
C ILE A 154 25.17 26.68 20.73
N PHE A 155 26.15 27.35 21.33
CA PHE A 155 26.55 27.49 22.75
C PHE A 155 26.13 26.42 23.76
#